data_AF-A0A075LSZ3-F1
#
_entry.id   AF-A0A075LSZ3-F1
#
_cell.length_a   1.000
_cell.length_b   1.000
_cell.length_c   1.000
_cell.angle_alpha   90.00
_cell.angle_beta   90.00
_cell.angle_gamma   90.00
#
_symmetry.space_group_name_H-M   'P 1'
#
loop_
_entity.id
_entity.type
_entity.pdbx_description
1 polymer ?
#
loop_
_entity_poly.entity_id
_entity_poly.type
_entity_poly.pdbx_seq_one_letter_code
_entity_poly.pdbx_strand_id
1 'polypeptide(L)'
;MNKVRVHNILTFYLPILIFGSLLYGFLNENSQMLIYAVGYLVAYSAIRLEIHHYHHKWSAHGNTRFVKTLVISDLVVVGFLLPTILAYSTMTDFSRNLMIFFIVGAFIYVTIWKIVDKISEHGLLVVSLVLSVLILITTKSILEPTIFALLSLWTYLVLKHDLVSYAK
;
A
#
# COMPACT_ATOMS: atom_id res chain seq x y z
N MET A 1 16.95 -7.09 17.16
CA MET A 1 17.96 -7.07 16.08
C MET A 1 17.44 -7.52 14.70
N ASN A 2 16.60 -8.54 14.54
CA ASN A 2 16.17 -8.99 13.19
C ASN A 2 15.13 -8.11 12.47
N LYS A 3 14.17 -7.48 13.17
CA LYS A 3 13.06 -6.74 12.53
C LYS A 3 13.50 -5.44 11.85
N VAL A 4 14.40 -4.68 12.50
CA VAL A 4 15.00 -3.45 11.95
C VAL A 4 15.79 -3.75 10.68
N ARG A 5 16.51 -4.88 10.65
CA ARG A 5 17.24 -5.33 9.46
C ARG A 5 16.29 -5.64 8.29
N VAL A 6 15.19 -6.35 8.54
CA VAL A 6 14.17 -6.64 7.51
C VAL A 6 13.52 -5.34 7.01
N HIS A 7 13.19 -4.42 7.92
CA HIS A 7 12.66 -3.11 7.55
C HIS A 7 13.62 -2.37 6.60
N ASN A 8 14.89 -2.25 6.97
CA ASN A 8 15.88 -1.56 6.13
C ASN A 8 16.02 -2.21 4.75
N ILE A 9 16.11 -3.54 4.69
CA ILE A 9 16.14 -4.27 3.42
C ILE A 9 14.91 -3.91 2.57
N LEU A 10 13.71 -3.96 3.15
CA LEU A 10 12.49 -3.62 2.41
C LEU A 10 12.47 -2.14 1.98
N THR A 11 12.87 -1.21 2.83
CA THR A 11 12.94 0.23 2.50
C THR A 11 13.85 0.50 1.29
N PHE A 12 14.97 -0.23 1.15
CA PHE A 12 15.87 -0.05 0.01
C PHE A 12 15.45 -0.84 -1.24
N TYR A 13 15.05 -2.10 -1.07
CA TYR A 13 14.86 -3.02 -2.21
C TYR A 13 13.43 -3.08 -2.73
N LEU A 14 12.41 -2.71 -1.94
CA LEU A 14 11.01 -2.73 -2.39
C LEU A 14 10.75 -1.85 -3.63
N PRO A 15 11.22 -0.58 -3.74
CA PRO A 15 11.04 0.20 -4.96
C PRO A 15 11.75 -0.43 -6.18
N ILE A 16 12.89 -1.09 -5.96
CA ILE A 16 13.62 -1.81 -7.03
C ILE A 16 12.79 -3.01 -7.51
N LEU A 17 12.19 -3.77 -6.60
CA LEU A 17 11.31 -4.89 -6.93
C LEU A 17 10.06 -4.44 -7.67
N ILE A 18 9.43 -3.34 -7.24
CA ILE A 18 8.27 -2.73 -7.92
C ILE A 18 8.67 -2.31 -9.33
N PHE A 19 9.83 -1.67 -9.51
CA PHE A 19 10.34 -1.29 -10.82
C PHE A 19 10.64 -2.49 -11.72
N GLY A 20 11.22 -3.56 -11.16
CA GLY A 20 11.43 -4.82 -11.87
C GLY A 20 10.12 -5.45 -12.34
N SER A 21 9.07 -5.41 -11.51
CA SER A 21 7.72 -5.81 -11.91
C SER A 21 7.18 -4.94 -13.06
N LEU A 22 7.35 -3.62 -12.99
CA LEU A 22 6.94 -2.72 -14.07
C LEU A 22 7.62 -3.07 -15.40
N LEU A 23 8.94 -3.28 -15.40
CA LEU A 23 9.68 -3.70 -16.60
C LEU A 23 9.20 -5.06 -17.12
N TYR A 24 9.00 -6.03 -16.23
CA TYR A 24 8.53 -7.36 -16.61
C TYR A 24 7.11 -7.32 -17.18
N GLY A 25 6.21 -6.53 -16.59
CA GLY A 25 4.85 -6.32 -17.07
C GLY A 25 4.83 -5.68 -18.46
N PHE A 26 5.73 -4.73 -18.70
CA PHE A 26 5.89 -4.08 -20.01
C PHE A 26 6.36 -5.07 -21.08
N LEU A 27 7.40 -5.86 -20.77
CA LEU A 27 7.96 -6.85 -21.70
C LEU A 27 6.98 -7.97 -22.05
N ASN A 28 6.02 -8.27 -21.17
CA ASN A 28 4.99 -9.29 -21.39
C ASN A 28 3.63 -8.70 -21.81
N GLU A 29 3.56 -7.40 -22.12
CA GLU A 29 2.33 -6.70 -22.51
C GLU A 29 1.16 -6.88 -21.51
N ASN A 30 1.48 -7.08 -20.22
CA ASN A 30 0.49 -7.30 -19.17
C ASN A 30 0.10 -5.96 -18.52
N SER A 31 -0.95 -5.34 -19.07
CA SER A 31 -1.47 -4.05 -18.59
C SER A 31 -1.91 -4.06 -17.14
N GLN A 32 -2.47 -5.16 -16.65
CA GLN A 32 -2.92 -5.29 -15.26
C GLN A 32 -1.72 -5.24 -14.31
N MET A 33 -0.66 -5.98 -14.64
CA MET A 33 0.57 -5.97 -13.87
C MET A 33 1.20 -4.56 -13.81
N LEU A 34 1.20 -3.83 -14.92
CA LEU A 34 1.66 -2.44 -14.97
C LEU A 34 0.85 -1.53 -14.05
N ILE A 35 -0.48 -1.66 -14.05
CA ILE A 35 -1.38 -0.89 -13.18
C ILE A 35 -1.08 -1.17 -11.71
N TYR A 36 -0.89 -2.43 -11.32
CA TYR A 36 -0.52 -2.80 -9.95
C TYR A 36 0.86 -2.27 -9.55
N ALA A 37 1.88 -2.43 -10.40
CA ALA A 37 3.21 -1.91 -10.12
C ALA A 37 3.21 -0.38 -9.89
N VAL A 38 2.46 0.37 -10.71
CA VAL A 38 2.28 1.83 -10.52
C VAL A 38 1.59 2.10 -9.19
N GLY A 39 0.51 1.39 -8.87
CA GLY A 39 -0.18 1.52 -7.59
C GLY A 39 0.73 1.29 -6.39
N TYR A 40 1.57 0.25 -6.44
CA TYR A 40 2.52 -0.06 -5.38
C TYR A 40 3.56 1.04 -5.21
N LEU A 41 4.05 1.61 -6.31
CA LEU A 41 5.03 2.71 -6.27
C LEU A 41 4.43 3.97 -5.64
N VAL A 42 3.19 4.30 -5.99
CA VAL A 42 2.47 5.44 -5.42
C VAL A 42 2.19 5.19 -3.94
N ALA A 43 1.69 4.01 -3.55
CA ALA A 43 1.44 3.66 -2.16
C ALA A 43 2.73 3.69 -1.32
N TYR A 44 3.83 3.12 -1.82
CA TYR A 44 5.13 3.18 -1.17
C TYR A 44 5.58 4.62 -0.94
N SER A 45 5.47 5.47 -1.96
CA SER A 45 5.87 6.87 -1.89
C SER A 45 4.99 7.69 -0.96
N ALA A 46 3.67 7.47 -0.99
CA ALA A 46 2.70 8.12 -0.11
C ALA A 46 3.00 7.77 1.36
N ILE A 47 3.11 6.48 1.69
CA ILE A 47 3.45 6.04 3.06
C ILE A 47 4.78 6.66 3.53
N ARG A 48 5.79 6.71 2.65
CA ARG A 48 7.07 7.34 2.98
C ARG A 48 6.93 8.83 3.25
N LEU A 49 6.07 9.52 2.50
CA LEU A 49 5.76 10.93 2.70
C LEU A 49 5.02 11.17 4.02
N GLU A 50 4.06 10.31 4.36
CA GLU A 50 3.32 10.37 5.63
C GLU A 50 4.26 10.25 6.84
N ILE A 51 5.22 9.30 6.80
CA ILE A 51 6.25 9.14 7.83
C ILE A 51 7.18 10.37 7.86
N HIS A 52 7.56 10.89 6.70
CA HIS A 52 8.41 12.08 6.62
C HIS A 52 7.74 13.29 7.27
N HIS A 53 6.46 13.55 6.96
CA HIS A 53 5.68 14.62 7.59
C HIS A 53 5.49 14.41 9.09
N TYR A 54 5.27 13.17 9.54
CA TYR A 54 5.20 12.83 10.96
C TYR A 54 6.47 13.22 11.71
N HIS A 55 7.63 12.84 11.15
CA HIS A 55 8.92 13.14 11.77
C HIS A 55 9.17 14.65 11.91
N HIS A 56 8.74 15.43 10.93
CA HIS A 56 8.88 16.89 10.95
C HIS A 56 7.70 17.61 11.63
N LYS A 57 6.71 16.85 12.15
CA LYS A 57 5.50 17.36 12.82
C LYS A 57 4.76 18.41 11.99
N TRP A 58 4.66 18.19 10.67
CA TRP A 58 3.98 19.14 9.79
C TRP A 58 2.47 19.03 9.96
N SER A 59 1.82 20.13 10.40
CA SER A 59 0.36 20.20 10.50
C SER A 59 -0.25 19.03 11.31
N ALA A 60 -1.34 18.45 10.82
CA ALA A 60 -2.04 17.31 11.43
C ALA A 60 -1.17 16.05 11.59
N HIS A 61 -0.04 15.95 10.86
CA HIS A 61 0.90 14.83 10.95
C HIS A 61 1.66 14.78 12.27
N GLY A 62 1.52 15.76 13.17
CA GLY A 62 1.98 15.61 14.56
C GLY A 62 1.21 14.54 15.35
N ASN A 63 0.04 14.09 14.88
CA ASN A 63 -0.81 13.12 15.56
C ASN A 63 -0.52 11.69 15.07
N THR A 64 -0.01 10.84 15.96
CA THR A 64 0.31 9.43 15.67
C THR A 64 -0.89 8.64 15.15
N ARG A 65 -2.10 8.83 15.71
CA ARG A 65 -3.32 8.13 15.27
C ARG A 65 -3.71 8.52 13.84
N PHE A 66 -3.56 9.80 13.51
CA PHE A 66 -3.81 10.32 12.17
C PHE A 66 -2.86 9.71 11.15
N VAL A 67 -1.57 9.71 11.42
CA VAL A 67 -0.57 9.13 10.51
C VAL A 67 -0.73 7.61 10.39
N LYS A 68 -1.02 6.89 11.49
CA LYS A 68 -1.33 5.45 11.43
C LYS A 68 -2.54 5.18 10.52
N THR A 69 -3.57 6.03 10.59
CA THR A 69 -4.76 5.91 9.73
C THR A 69 -4.40 6.13 8.26
N LEU A 70 -3.62 7.17 7.95
CA LEU A 70 -3.19 7.48 6.58
C LEU A 70 -2.31 6.37 6.01
N VAL A 71 -1.31 5.90 6.75
CA VAL A 71 -0.40 4.82 6.32
C VAL A 71 -1.16 3.54 5.97
N ILE A 72 -2.15 3.14 6.78
CA ILE A 72 -2.99 1.96 6.48
C ILE A 72 -3.92 2.25 5.29
N SER A 73 -4.47 3.46 5.21
CA SER A 73 -5.34 3.87 4.11
C SER A 73 -4.58 3.89 2.79
N ASP A 74 -3.35 4.37 2.74
CA ASP A 74 -2.52 4.36 1.54
C ASP A 74 -2.23 2.93 1.09
N LEU A 75 -1.91 2.02 2.01
CA LEU A 75 -1.70 0.61 1.66
C LEU A 75 -2.96 -0.01 1.03
N VAL A 76 -4.13 0.20 1.63
CA VAL A 76 -5.38 -0.47 1.22
C VAL A 76 -6.04 0.24 0.03
N VAL A 77 -6.14 1.57 0.06
CA VAL A 77 -6.83 2.37 -0.94
C VAL A 77 -5.94 2.58 -2.15
N VAL A 78 -4.69 3.02 -1.96
CA VAL A 78 -3.78 3.31 -3.08
C VAL A 78 -3.05 2.05 -3.54
N GLY A 79 -2.61 1.20 -2.60
CA GLY A 79 -1.85 -0.01 -2.92
C GLY A 79 -2.72 -1.17 -3.42
N PHE A 80 -4.02 -1.20 -3.12
CA PHE A 80 -4.91 -2.29 -3.54
C PHE A 80 -6.15 -1.81 -4.29
N LEU A 81 -6.98 -0.95 -3.70
CA LEU A 81 -8.29 -0.61 -4.27
C LEU A 81 -8.15 0.10 -5.61
N LEU A 82 -7.30 1.13 -5.70
CA LEU A 82 -7.09 1.91 -6.91
C LEU A 82 -6.60 1.02 -8.07
N PRO A 83 -5.51 0.23 -7.93
CA PRO A 83 -5.09 -0.69 -8.97
C PRO A 83 -6.14 -1.70 -9.38
N THR A 84 -6.89 -2.24 -8.42
CA THR A 84 -7.94 -3.22 -8.69
C THR A 84 -9.03 -2.57 -9.55
N ILE A 85 -9.51 -1.39 -9.17
CA ILE A 85 -10.52 -0.66 -9.93
C ILE A 85 -10.02 -0.34 -11.34
N LEU A 86 -8.78 0.15 -11.46
CA LEU A 86 -8.18 0.47 -12.76
C LEU A 86 -7.98 -0.78 -13.64
N ALA A 87 -7.58 -1.91 -13.06
CA ALA A 87 -7.35 -3.16 -13.78
C ALA A 87 -8.65 -3.77 -14.37
N TYR A 88 -9.81 -3.45 -13.79
CA TYR A 88 -11.13 -3.84 -14.30
C TYR A 88 -11.86 -2.73 -15.05
N SER A 89 -11.27 -1.53 -15.17
CA SER A 89 -11.91 -0.41 -15.86
C SER A 89 -11.65 -0.45 -17.36
N THR A 90 -12.67 -0.09 -18.11
CA THR A 90 -12.61 0.23 -19.53
C THR A 90 -12.87 1.73 -19.74
N MET A 91 -12.71 2.23 -20.95
CA MET A 91 -12.98 3.65 -21.24
C MET A 91 -14.44 4.05 -20.97
N THR A 92 -15.39 3.13 -21.08
CA THR A 92 -16.82 3.42 -20.96
C THR A 92 -17.30 3.49 -19.51
N ASP A 93 -16.65 2.78 -18.60
CA ASP A 93 -17.01 2.72 -17.19
C ASP A 93 -15.98 3.37 -16.26
N PHE A 94 -14.90 3.95 -16.81
CA PHE A 94 -13.84 4.62 -16.05
C PHE A 94 -14.38 5.64 -15.04
N SER A 95 -15.29 6.54 -15.45
CA SER A 95 -15.84 7.58 -14.56
C SER A 95 -16.67 7.00 -13.42
N ARG A 96 -17.49 5.97 -13.70
CA ARG A 96 -18.26 5.24 -12.69
C ARG A 96 -17.34 4.53 -11.70
N ASN A 97 -16.32 3.85 -12.22
CA ASN A 97 -15.37 3.09 -11.41
C ASN A 97 -14.51 4.02 -10.54
N LEU A 98 -14.16 5.21 -11.05
CA LEU A 98 -13.50 6.26 -10.28
C LEU A 98 -14.40 6.83 -9.18
N MET A 99 -15.70 7.00 -9.43
CA MET A 99 -16.66 7.39 -8.41
C MET A 99 -16.77 6.32 -7.30
N ILE A 100 -16.81 5.04 -7.68
CA ILE A 100 -16.79 3.91 -6.73
C ILE A 100 -15.50 3.97 -5.89
N PHE A 101 -14.35 4.22 -6.51
CA PHE A 101 -13.08 4.39 -5.82
C PHE A 101 -13.16 5.45 -4.70
N PHE A 102 -13.67 6.64 -5.01
CA PHE A 102 -13.77 7.70 -4.00
C PHE A 102 -14.73 7.36 -2.87
N ILE A 103 -15.91 6.79 -3.18
CA ILE A 103 -16.92 6.41 -2.19
C ILE A 103 -16.38 5.31 -1.26
N VAL A 104 -15.85 4.23 -1.85
CA VAL A 104 -15.31 3.10 -1.10
C VAL A 104 -14.06 3.50 -0.33
N GLY A 105 -13.18 4.31 -0.92
CA GLY A 105 -11.98 4.84 -0.27
C GLY A 105 -12.32 5.68 0.96
N ALA A 106 -13.32 6.56 0.88
CA ALA A 106 -13.79 7.33 2.03
C ALA A 106 -14.36 6.42 3.13
N PHE A 107 -15.12 5.38 2.77
CA PHE A 107 -15.65 4.41 3.73
C PHE A 107 -14.53 3.61 4.42
N ILE A 108 -13.50 3.20 3.67
CA ILE A 108 -12.32 2.52 4.19
C ILE A 108 -11.59 3.44 5.19
N TYR A 109 -11.34 4.69 4.82
CA TYR A 109 -10.69 5.66 5.71
C TYR A 109 -11.47 5.84 7.03
N VAL A 110 -12.78 6.08 6.97
CA VAL A 110 -13.63 6.23 8.17
C VAL A 110 -13.61 4.97 9.03
N THR A 111 -13.65 3.81 8.40
CA THR A 111 -13.57 2.52 9.10
C THR A 111 -12.24 2.39 9.82
N ILE A 112 -11.11 2.56 9.12
CA ILE A 112 -9.77 2.49 9.69
C ILE A 112 -9.65 3.48 10.85
N TRP A 113 -10.06 4.74 10.68
CA TRP A 113 -10.00 5.74 11.75
C TRP A 113 -10.69 5.29 13.04
N LYS A 114 -11.83 4.59 12.94
CA LYS A 114 -12.59 4.08 14.10
C LYS A 114 -11.91 2.89 14.77
N ILE A 115 -11.21 2.06 14.00
CA ILE A 115 -10.64 0.80 14.49
C ILE A 115 -9.11 0.84 14.64
N VAL A 116 -8.42 1.91 14.25
CA VAL A 116 -6.95 1.97 14.19
C VAL A 116 -6.29 1.66 15.54
N ASP A 117 -6.90 2.09 16.65
CA ASP A 117 -6.41 1.80 18.01
C ASP A 117 -6.67 0.34 18.44
N LYS A 118 -7.60 -0.34 17.74
CA LYS A 118 -8.01 -1.74 17.97
C LYS A 118 -7.44 -2.72 16.95
N ILE A 119 -6.92 -2.23 15.82
CA ILE A 119 -6.23 -3.05 14.83
C ILE A 119 -5.00 -3.58 15.54
N SER A 120 -5.09 -4.85 15.95
CA SER A 120 -3.90 -5.55 16.40
C SER A 120 -2.93 -5.59 15.22
N GLU A 121 -1.66 -5.45 15.56
CA GLU A 121 -0.54 -5.59 14.63
C GLU A 121 -0.67 -6.78 13.66
N HIS A 122 -1.26 -7.87 14.11
CA HIS A 122 -1.49 -9.09 13.30
C HIS A 122 -2.72 -8.97 12.38
N GLY A 123 -3.73 -8.18 12.77
CA GLY A 123 -4.93 -7.97 11.97
C GLY A 123 -4.63 -7.32 10.62
N LEU A 124 -3.69 -6.38 10.56
CA LEU A 124 -3.24 -5.76 9.31
C LEU A 124 -2.64 -6.81 8.36
N LEU A 125 -1.76 -7.67 8.86
CA LEU A 125 -1.12 -8.72 8.07
C LEU A 125 -2.13 -9.73 7.52
N VAL A 126 -3.12 -10.12 8.34
CA VAL A 126 -4.19 -11.05 7.90
C VAL A 126 -5.02 -10.42 6.77
N VAL A 127 -5.43 -9.16 6.92
CA VAL A 127 -6.18 -8.44 5.87
C VAL A 127 -5.34 -8.36 4.60
N SER A 128 -4.06 -7.96 4.71
CA SER A 128 -3.14 -7.89 3.56
C SER A 128 -2.95 -9.23 2.86
N LEU A 129 -2.98 -10.35 3.58
CA LEU A 129 -2.88 -11.68 2.99
C LEU A 129 -4.11 -12.00 2.15
N VAL A 130 -5.31 -11.68 2.65
CA VAL A 130 -6.57 -11.81 1.88
C VAL A 130 -6.51 -10.94 0.62
N LEU A 131 -6.07 -9.69 0.73
CA LEU A 131 -5.93 -8.80 -0.42
C LEU A 131 -4.88 -9.33 -1.43
N SER A 132 -3.78 -9.91 -0.97
CA SER A 132 -2.77 -10.55 -1.83
C SER A 132 -3.39 -11.69 -2.64
N VAL A 133 -4.26 -12.51 -2.04
CA VAL A 133 -4.97 -13.58 -2.77
C VAL A 133 -5.89 -13.01 -3.86
N LEU A 134 -6.57 -11.90 -3.60
CA LEU A 134 -7.39 -11.24 -4.62
C LEU A 134 -6.53 -10.72 -5.79
N ILE A 135 -5.37 -10.12 -5.51
CA ILE A 135 -4.42 -9.67 -6.54
C ILE A 135 -3.92 -10.83 -7.39
N LEU A 136 -3.63 -11.98 -6.77
CA LEU A 136 -3.21 -13.20 -7.49
C LEU A 136 -4.26 -13.62 -8.52
N ILE A 137 -5.55 -13.60 -8.13
CA ILE A 137 -6.66 -13.96 -9.01
C ILE A 137 -6.78 -12.96 -10.17
N THR A 138 -6.62 -11.67 -9.91
CA THR A 138 -6.73 -10.62 -10.93
C THR A 138 -5.58 -10.66 -11.92
N THR A 139 -4.33 -10.68 -11.43
CA THR A 139 -3.13 -10.53 -12.26
C THR A 139 -2.67 -11.83 -12.91
N LYS A 140 -3.15 -12.98 -12.42
CA LYS A 140 -2.72 -14.33 -12.84
C LYS A 140 -1.20 -14.52 -12.77
N SER A 141 -0.53 -13.76 -11.91
CA SER A 141 0.92 -13.77 -11.69
C SER A 141 1.19 -13.82 -10.19
N ILE A 142 2.21 -14.57 -9.79
CA ILE A 142 2.63 -14.63 -8.38
C ILE A 142 3.45 -13.40 -7.97
N LEU A 143 3.95 -12.63 -8.93
CA LEU A 143 4.85 -11.51 -8.66
C LEU A 143 4.13 -10.36 -7.94
N GLU A 144 3.02 -9.87 -8.48
CA GLU A 144 2.21 -8.80 -7.90
C GLU A 144 1.72 -9.07 -6.47
N PRO A 145 1.10 -10.23 -6.17
CA PRO A 145 0.67 -10.53 -4.80
C PRO A 145 1.87 -10.68 -3.84
N THR A 146 3.04 -11.13 -4.34
CA THR A 146 4.27 -11.17 -3.53
C THR A 146 4.77 -9.76 -3.21
N ILE A 147 4.79 -8.86 -4.19
CA ILE A 147 5.20 -7.47 -3.98
C ILE A 147 4.24 -6.76 -3.03
N PHE A 148 2.93 -6.96 -3.18
CA PHE A 148 1.95 -6.40 -2.26
C PHE A 148 2.09 -6.96 -0.84
N ALA A 149 2.40 -8.24 -0.68
CA ALA A 149 2.69 -8.84 0.62
C ALA A 149 3.96 -8.24 1.26
N LEU A 150 5.01 -8.00 0.48
CA LEU A 150 6.23 -7.34 0.94
C LEU A 150 5.99 -5.87 1.31
N LEU A 151 5.19 -5.14 0.52
CA LEU A 151 4.75 -3.78 0.83
C LEU A 151 3.95 -3.75 2.13
N SER A 152 3.00 -4.67 2.29
CA SER A 152 2.22 -4.81 3.52
C SER A 152 3.08 -5.13 4.74
N LEU A 153 4.07 -6.03 4.59
CA LEU A 153 5.03 -6.35 5.64
C LEU A 153 5.88 -5.13 6.01
N TRP A 154 6.32 -4.35 5.01
CA TRP A 154 7.06 -3.12 5.24
C TRP A 154 6.21 -2.09 6.00
N THR A 155 4.96 -1.86 5.57
CA THR A 155 4.00 -0.98 6.25
C THR A 155 3.74 -1.42 7.68
N TYR A 156 3.59 -2.74 7.90
CA TYR A 156 3.47 -3.31 9.23
C TYR A 156 4.68 -2.96 10.12
N LEU A 157 5.90 -3.12 9.61
CA LEU A 157 7.12 -2.81 10.35
C LEU A 157 7.24 -1.32 10.66
N VAL A 158 6.84 -0.44 9.74
CA VAL A 158 6.74 1.01 9.95
C VAL A 158 5.83 1.34 11.14
N LEU A 159 4.63 0.75 11.17
CA LEU A 159 3.64 1.01 12.21
C LEU A 159 4.05 0.44 13.57
N LYS A 160 4.67 -0.75 13.57
CA LYS A 160 5.16 -1.43 14.79
C LYS A 160 6.30 -0.68 15.46
N HIS A 161 7.20 -0.11 14.66
CA HIS A 161 8.39 0.59 15.17
C HIS A 161 8.16 2.09 15.39
N ASP A 162 6.93 2.47 15.70
CA ASP A 162 6.47 3.79 16.16
C ASP A 162 6.84 4.96 15.23
N LEU A 163 6.80 4.73 13.90
CA LEU A 163 7.04 5.78 12.89
C LEU A 163 8.38 6.51 13.08
N VAL A 164 9.35 5.88 13.74
CA VAL A 164 10.66 6.48 14.02
C VAL A 164 11.38 6.76 12.69
N SER A 165 12.16 7.84 12.65
CA SER A 165 12.99 8.15 11.47
C SER A 165 14.00 7.04 11.22
N TYR A 166 13.82 6.36 10.08
CA TYR A 166 14.77 5.38 9.54
C TYR A 166 15.51 5.93 8.31
N ALA A 167 15.48 7.27 8.12
CA ALA A 167 16.22 7.99 7.09
C ALA A 167 17.55 8.59 7.60
N LYS A 168 18.17 7.96 8.62
CA LYS A 168 19.54 8.32 9.05
C LYS A 168 20.55 7.46 8.32
#